data_AF-A0A2Z3GTD6-F1
#
_entry.id   AF-A0A2Z3GTD6-F1
#
_cell.length_a   1.000
_cell.length_b   1.000
_cell.length_c   1.000
_cell.angle_alpha   90.00
_cell.angle_beta   90.00
_cell.angle_gamma   90.00
#
_symmetry.space_group_name_H-M   'P 1'
#
loop_
_entity.id
_entity.type
_entity.pdbx_description
1 polymer ?
#
loop_
_entity_poly.entity_id
_entity_poly.type
_entity_poly.pdbx_seq_one_letter_code
_entity_poly.pdbx_strand_id
1 'polypeptide(L)'
;MDNARIHTAYLIRQRRGIWAQRDLHLFFLPPYSPHLNIAETVWRHLKGGWLQPQDYAQADDLAYATNRCLANFGTQLTIASSPFNAN
;
A
#
# COMPACT_ATOMS: atom_id res chain seq x y z
N MET A 1 -4.60 -5.94 -5.71
CA MET A 1 -3.15 -5.98 -5.99
C MET A 1 -2.91 -5.51 -7.41
N ASP A 2 -1.79 -4.85 -7.65
CA ASP A 2 -1.34 -4.57 -9.01
C ASP A 2 -0.90 -5.87 -9.72
N ASN A 3 -0.47 -5.73 -10.98
CA ASN A 3 -0.02 -6.86 -11.79
C ASN A 3 1.51 -7.05 -11.77
N ALA A 4 2.19 -6.65 -10.67
CA ALA A 4 3.62 -6.90 -10.54
C ALA A 4 3.95 -8.39 -10.74
N ARG A 5 5.10 -8.68 -11.36
CA ARG A 5 5.50 -10.06 -11.74
C ARG A 5 5.46 -11.03 -10.57
N ILE A 6 5.79 -10.57 -9.37
CA ILE A 6 5.74 -11.38 -8.15
C ILE A 6 4.29 -11.74 -7.76
N HIS A 7 3.32 -10.84 -7.91
CA HIS A 7 1.90 -11.09 -7.58
C HIS A 7 1.21 -12.04 -8.58
N THR A 8 1.71 -12.11 -9.81
CA THR A 8 1.18 -12.98 -10.86
C THR A 8 1.99 -14.27 -11.03
N ALA A 9 3.06 -14.45 -10.26
CA ALA A 9 3.96 -15.59 -10.32
C ALA A 9 3.24 -16.93 -10.08
N TYR A 10 3.82 -18.01 -10.61
CA TYR A 10 3.30 -19.36 -10.48
C TYR A 10 3.09 -19.77 -9.01
N LEU A 11 4.07 -19.48 -8.14
CA LEU A 11 4.00 -19.77 -6.71
C LEU A 11 2.80 -19.10 -6.03
N ILE A 12 2.49 -17.85 -6.39
CA ILE A 12 1.31 -17.14 -5.86
C ILE A 12 0.03 -17.85 -6.31
N ARG A 13 -0.07 -18.23 -7.59
CA ARG A 13 -1.24 -18.94 -8.12
C ARG A 13 -1.48 -20.27 -7.40
N GLN A 14 -0.43 -21.04 -7.12
CA GLN A 14 -0.52 -22.30 -6.36
C GLN A 14 -1.05 -22.08 -4.93
N ARG A 15 -0.67 -20.98 -4.27
CA ARG A 15 -1.09 -20.68 -2.90
C ARG A 15 -2.51 -20.14 -2.77
N ARG A 16 -3.13 -19.65 -3.86
CA ARG A 16 -4.48 -19.06 -3.84
C ARG A 16 -5.53 -19.97 -3.20
N GLY A 17 -5.54 -21.26 -3.51
CA GLY A 17 -6.52 -22.20 -2.94
C GLY A 17 -6.37 -22.34 -1.42
N ILE A 18 -5.13 -22.45 -0.94
CA ILE A 18 -4.78 -22.55 0.49
C ILE A 18 -5.18 -21.28 1.26
N TRP A 19 -5.05 -20.12 0.63
CA TRP A 19 -5.43 -18.83 1.22
C TRP A 19 -6.95 -18.60 1.19
N ALA A 20 -7.64 -18.97 0.11
CA ALA A 20 -9.09 -18.89 0.05
C ALA A 20 -9.77 -19.77 1.11
N GLN A 21 -9.21 -20.95 1.42
CA GLN A 21 -9.66 -21.79 2.54
C GLN A 21 -9.49 -21.12 3.92
N ARG A 22 -8.67 -20.08 4.01
CA ARG A 22 -8.45 -19.25 5.21
C ARG A 22 -9.12 -17.87 5.08
N ASP A 23 -10.10 -17.74 4.19
CA ASP A 23 -10.86 -16.51 3.93
C ASP A 23 -10.02 -15.34 3.36
N LEU A 24 -8.84 -15.63 2.81
CA LEU A 24 -8.01 -14.64 2.12
C LEU A 24 -8.20 -14.75 0.60
N HIS A 25 -8.92 -13.78 0.04
CA HIS A 25 -9.20 -13.69 -1.39
C HIS A 25 -8.34 -12.62 -2.08
N LEU A 26 -7.71 -13.00 -3.20
CA LEU A 26 -6.85 -12.09 -3.97
C LEU A 26 -7.61 -11.46 -5.13
N PHE A 27 -7.69 -10.13 -5.14
CA PHE A 27 -8.24 -9.33 -6.23
C PHE A 27 -7.13 -8.61 -6.99
N PHE A 28 -7.19 -8.64 -8.32
CA PHE A 28 -6.24 -7.98 -9.20
C PHE A 28 -6.89 -6.79 -9.87
N LEU A 29 -6.20 -5.65 -9.83
CA LEU A 29 -6.63 -4.45 -10.52
C LEU A 29 -6.41 -4.61 -12.04
N PRO A 30 -7.14 -3.88 -12.90
CA PRO A 30 -6.83 -3.82 -14.31
C PRO A 30 -5.38 -3.35 -14.54
N PRO A 31 -4.73 -3.78 -15.64
CA PRO A 31 -3.38 -3.33 -15.97
C PRO A 31 -3.28 -1.79 -15.99
N TYR A 32 -2.14 -1.25 -15.56
CA TYR A 32 -1.85 0.18 -15.57
C TYR A 32 -2.91 1.06 -14.90
N SER A 33 -3.51 0.57 -13.81
CA SER A 33 -4.53 1.31 -13.04
C SER A 33 -4.02 1.75 -11.64
N PRO A 34 -2.97 2.59 -11.58
CA PRO A 34 -2.38 3.06 -10.32
C PRO A 34 -3.38 3.82 -9.44
N HIS A 35 -4.29 4.55 -10.08
CA HIS A 35 -5.35 5.33 -9.43
C HIS A 35 -6.35 4.46 -8.65
N LEU A 36 -6.45 3.15 -8.94
CA LEU A 36 -7.28 2.21 -8.19
C LEU A 36 -6.53 1.56 -7.02
N ASN A 37 -5.23 1.79 -6.90
CA ASN A 37 -4.39 1.19 -5.88
C ASN A 37 -4.25 2.14 -4.68
N ILE A 38 -5.04 1.92 -3.63
CA ILE A 38 -5.06 2.76 -2.42
C ILE A 38 -3.66 2.89 -1.79
N ALA A 39 -2.84 1.84 -1.85
CA ALA A 39 -1.48 1.87 -1.32
C ALA A 39 -0.61 2.95 -1.99
N GLU A 40 -0.83 3.24 -3.28
CA GLU A 40 -0.08 4.30 -3.98
C GLU A 40 -0.41 5.68 -3.44
N THR A 41 -1.66 5.93 -3.06
CA THR A 41 -2.07 7.17 -2.41
C THR A 41 -1.35 7.32 -1.07
N VAL A 42 -1.31 6.26 -0.25
CA VAL A 42 -0.57 6.27 1.02
C VAL A 42 0.91 6.58 0.79
N TRP A 43 1.56 5.91 -0.17
CA TRP A 43 2.96 6.15 -0.49
C TRP A 43 3.25 7.57 -1.00
N ARG A 44 2.31 8.18 -1.72
CA ARG A 44 2.43 9.57 -2.17
C ARG A 44 2.46 10.54 -0.98
N HIS A 45 1.55 10.38 -0.02
CA HIS A 45 1.52 11.21 1.19
C HIS A 45 2.74 10.96 2.09
N LEU A 46 3.13 9.70 2.23
CA LEU A 46 4.27 9.32 3.05
C LEU A 46 5.56 9.99 2.55
N LYS A 47 5.91 9.80 1.27
CA LYS A 47 7.15 10.34 0.71
C LYS A 47 7.10 11.85 0.46
N GLY A 48 5.92 12.38 0.13
CA GLY A 48 5.74 13.77 -0.29
C GLY A 48 5.38 14.74 0.84
N GLY A 49 5.10 14.25 2.05
CA GLY A 49 4.70 15.13 3.15
C GLY A 49 5.01 14.64 4.54
N TRP A 50 4.85 13.33 4.83
CA TRP A 50 5.07 12.84 6.20
C TRP A 50 6.55 12.66 6.53
N LEU A 51 7.32 12.09 5.61
CA LEU A 51 8.78 12.02 5.73
C LEU A 51 9.40 13.39 5.47
N GLN A 52 10.40 13.73 6.27
CA GLN A 52 11.20 14.94 6.15
C GLN A 52 12.52 14.64 5.43
N PRO A 53 13.17 15.64 4.80
CA PRO A 53 14.44 15.44 4.09
C PRO A 53 15.54 14.77 4.94
N GLN A 54 15.61 15.09 6.23
CA GLN A 54 16.58 14.48 7.15
C GLN A 54 16.37 12.99 7.36
N ASP A 55 15.14 12.48 7.20
CA ASP A 55 14.84 11.06 7.39
C ASP A 55 15.48 10.21 6.28
N TYR A 56 15.86 10.81 5.16
CA TYR A 56 16.55 10.12 4.06
C TYR A 56 18.08 10.03 4.26
N ALA A 57 18.61 10.53 5.39
CA ALA A 57 20.05 10.60 5.61
C ALA A 57 20.70 9.20 5.69
N GLN A 58 20.09 8.25 6.39
CA GLN A 58 20.56 6.86 6.52
C GLN A 58 19.40 5.88 6.35
N ALA A 59 19.73 4.63 6.00
CA ALA A 59 18.73 3.58 5.84
C ALA A 59 17.93 3.34 7.13
N ASP A 60 18.59 3.37 8.29
CA ASP A 60 17.95 3.16 9.59
C ASP A 60 17.03 4.32 9.97
N ASP A 61 17.44 5.58 9.70
CA ASP A 61 16.61 6.76 9.91
C ASP A 61 15.34 6.70 9.06
N LEU A 62 15.49 6.34 7.78
CA LEU A 62 14.37 6.19 6.86
C LEU A 62 13.42 5.08 7.30
N ALA A 63 13.97 3.93 7.73
CA ALA A 63 13.19 2.81 8.22
C ALA A 63 12.42 3.18 9.51
N TYR A 64 13.08 3.87 10.45
CA TYR A 64 12.47 4.33 11.69
C TYR A 64 11.35 5.34 11.43
N ALA A 65 11.61 6.38 10.63
CA ALA A 65 10.63 7.40 10.27
C ALA A 65 9.44 6.80 9.51
N THR A 66 9.69 5.90 8.56
CA THR A 66 8.64 5.19 7.81
C THR A 66 7.75 4.39 8.75
N ASN A 67 8.34 3.59 9.66
CA ASN A 67 7.58 2.81 10.64
C ASN A 67 6.77 3.70 11.58
N ARG A 68 7.34 4.82 12.04
CA ARG A 68 6.63 5.82 12.85
C ARG A 68 5.44 6.42 12.09
N CYS A 69 5.60 6.81 10.83
CA CYS A 69 4.50 7.32 10.01
C CYS A 69 3.39 6.27 9.84
N LEU A 70 3.74 5.03 9.49
CA LEU A 70 2.77 3.96 9.29
C LEU A 70 2.04 3.58 10.58
N ALA A 71 2.72 3.59 11.73
CA ALA A 71 2.09 3.34 13.03
C ALA A 71 1.09 4.43 13.46
N ASN A 72 1.26 5.66 12.96
CA ASN A 72 0.36 6.78 13.21
C ASN A 72 -0.67 6.98 12.10
N PHE A 73 -0.64 6.18 11.04
CA PHE A 73 -1.61 6.25 9.95
C PHE A 73 -2.99 5.79 10.41
N GLY A 74 -4.02 6.58 10.09
CA GLY A 74 -5.39 6.35 10.54
C GLY A 74 -5.71 6.91 11.93
N THR A 75 -4.73 7.47 12.64
CA THR A 75 -4.93 8.15 13.93
C THR A 75 -4.50 9.61 13.86
N GLN A 76 -3.19 9.88 13.87
CA GLN A 76 -2.62 11.23 13.80
C GLN A 76 -2.35 11.66 12.35
N LEU A 77 -2.10 10.69 11.46
CA LEU A 77 -1.89 10.92 10.03
C LEU A 77 -3.10 10.38 9.27
N THR A 78 -3.87 11.28 8.65
CA THR A 78 -5.07 10.92 7.89
C THR A 78 -4.99 11.45 6.47
N ILE A 79 -5.66 10.76 5.56
CA ILE A 79 -5.84 11.19 4.17
C ILE A 79 -7.31 11.52 4.02
N ALA A 80 -7.63 12.78 3.74
CA ALA A 80 -9.01 13.17 3.48
C ALA A 80 -9.47 12.56 2.15
N SER A 81 -10.51 11.74 2.20
CA SER A 81 -11.19 11.22 1.02
C SER A 81 -12.62 11.74 0.99
N SER A 82 -13.10 12.13 -0.19
CA SER A 82 -14.52 12.41 -0.38
C SER A 82 -15.34 11.13 -0.20
N PRO A 83 -16.57 11.22 0.32
CA PRO A 83 -17.47 10.07 0.37
C PRO A 83 -17.69 9.52 -1.04
N PHE A 84 -17.79 8.20 -1.14
CA PHE A 84 -18.13 7.54 -2.40
C PHE A 84 -19.53 7.98 -2.83
N ASN A 85 -19.64 8.64 -3.99
CA ASN A 85 -20.92 9.05 -4.54
C ASN A 85 -21.41 8.00 -5.54
N ALA A 86 -22.34 7.16 -5.08
CA ALA A 86 -23.07 6.23 -5.93
C ALA A 86 -24.27 6.98 -6.54
N ASN A 87 -24.02 7.79 -7.57
CA ASN A 87 -25.09 8.30 -8.44
C ASN A 87 -25.64 7.18 -9.33
#